data_AF-A0A9W4XCB0-F1
#
_entry.id   AF-A0A9W4XCB0-F1
#
_cell.length_a   1.000
_cell.length_b   1.000
_cell.length_c   1.000
_cell.angle_alpha   90.00
_cell.angle_beta   90.00
_cell.angle_gamma   90.00
#
_symmetry.space_group_name_H-M   'P 1'
#
loop_
_entity.id
_entity.type
_entity.pdbx_description
1 polymer ?
#
loop_
_entity_poly.entity_id
_entity_poly.type
_entity_poly.pdbx_seq_one_letter_code
_entity_poly.pdbx_strand_id
1 'polypeptide(L)'
;MSYYDIDDIIADSQKIPCQFNITVPGLGYLEGNPGKSIKQNTKIELPFWLAEILAISTILNNDESFINLIDPDFISTKIINAIKSDSNSIDLHKIISHYYVSIEKWCKLFNDVELIENSMHLLKQRSFEINNFANNVNKSVGSDFIYTLDEFEKKLYKDSCESNKLMKKWLK
;
A
#
# COMPACT_ATOMS: atom_id res chain seq x y z
N MET A 1 1.29 -7.25 -11.39
CA MET A 1 -0.09 -6.76 -11.37
C MET A 1 -0.89 -7.39 -12.48
N SER A 2 -1.97 -8.09 -12.13
CA SER A 2 -2.87 -8.77 -13.07
C SER A 2 -4.25 -8.18 -12.89
N TYR A 3 -4.96 -7.90 -13.99
CA TYR A 3 -6.33 -7.37 -13.96
C TYR A 3 -7.30 -8.21 -13.10
N TYR A 4 -7.03 -9.50 -12.95
CA TYR A 4 -7.85 -10.44 -12.19
C TYR A 4 -7.37 -10.68 -10.76
N ASP A 5 -6.29 -10.02 -10.32
CA ASP A 5 -5.84 -10.12 -8.94
C ASP A 5 -6.73 -9.25 -8.04
N ILE A 6 -7.34 -9.89 -7.06
CA ILE A 6 -8.27 -9.25 -6.13
C ILE A 6 -7.52 -8.28 -5.22
N ASP A 7 -6.31 -8.63 -4.80
CA ASP A 7 -5.51 -7.77 -3.91
C ASP A 7 -5.12 -6.46 -4.61
N ASP A 8 -4.83 -6.54 -5.92
CA ASP A 8 -4.53 -5.36 -6.74
C ASP A 8 -5.74 -4.41 -6.80
N ILE A 9 -6.94 -4.95 -7.05
CA ILE A 9 -8.18 -4.16 -7.13
C ILE A 9 -8.50 -3.52 -5.77
N ILE A 10 -8.29 -4.25 -4.68
CA ILE A 10 -8.51 -3.71 -3.33
C ILE A 10 -7.50 -2.59 -3.04
N ALA A 11 -6.22 -2.79 -3.36
CA ALA A 11 -5.20 -1.75 -3.21
C ALA A 11 -5.53 -0.49 -4.05
N ASP A 12 -6.05 -0.65 -5.26
CA ASP A 12 -6.49 0.47 -6.10
C ASP A 12 -7.65 1.27 -5.52
N SER A 13 -8.54 0.60 -4.78
CA SER A 13 -9.70 1.24 -4.16
C SER A 13 -9.34 2.12 -2.97
N GLN A 14 -8.09 2.06 -2.50
CA GLN A 14 -7.64 2.84 -1.35
C GLN A 14 -7.62 4.33 -1.66
N LYS A 15 -8.09 5.11 -0.69
CA LYS A 15 -8.15 6.57 -0.76
C LYS A 15 -6.80 7.19 -0.44
N ILE A 16 -6.41 8.17 -1.26
CA ILE A 16 -5.18 8.94 -1.12
C ILE A 16 -5.49 10.44 -1.16
N PRO A 17 -4.81 11.26 -0.34
CA PRO A 17 -5.01 12.69 -0.32
C PRO A 17 -4.53 13.34 -1.62
N CYS A 18 -5.44 14.07 -2.26
CA CYS A 18 -5.23 14.74 -3.55
C CYS A 18 -5.61 16.22 -3.43
N GLN A 19 -4.87 17.10 -4.10
CA GLN A 19 -5.19 18.53 -4.22
C GLN A 19 -5.53 18.88 -5.66
N PHE A 20 -6.72 19.44 -5.89
CA PHE A 20 -7.09 19.91 -7.23
C PHE A 20 -6.39 21.22 -7.58
N ASN A 21 -5.77 21.29 -8.76
CA ASN A 21 -5.11 22.50 -9.25
C ASN A 21 -6.06 23.44 -9.97
N ILE A 22 -7.22 22.94 -10.39
CA ILE A 22 -8.21 23.70 -11.16
C ILE A 22 -9.59 23.65 -10.50
N THR A 23 -10.43 24.63 -10.85
CA THR A 23 -11.84 24.61 -10.46
C THR A 23 -12.61 23.78 -11.48
N VAL A 24 -13.22 22.66 -11.05
CA VAL A 24 -13.98 21.76 -11.93
C VAL A 24 -15.48 21.85 -11.62
N PRO A 25 -16.32 22.29 -12.57
CA PRO A 25 -17.77 22.35 -12.38
C PRO A 25 -18.40 20.95 -12.36
N GLY A 26 -19.46 20.76 -11.56
CA GLY A 26 -20.26 19.52 -11.54
C GLY A 26 -19.68 18.35 -10.75
N LEU A 27 -18.40 18.38 -10.38
CA LEU A 27 -17.75 17.32 -9.60
C LEU A 27 -17.93 17.45 -8.08
N GLY A 28 -18.77 18.36 -7.59
CA GLY A 28 -18.98 18.55 -6.14
C GLY A 28 -19.49 17.32 -5.39
N TYR A 29 -19.97 16.29 -6.08
CA TYR A 29 -20.30 15.00 -5.45
C TYR A 29 -19.09 14.32 -4.78
N LEU A 30 -17.86 14.61 -5.22
CA LEU A 30 -16.64 14.13 -4.58
C LEU A 30 -16.42 14.73 -3.18
N GLU A 31 -16.99 15.91 -2.92
CA GLU A 31 -17.00 16.58 -1.59
C GLU A 31 -18.30 16.29 -0.80
N GLY A 32 -19.20 15.46 -1.34
CA GLY A 32 -20.54 15.27 -0.77
C GLY A 32 -21.50 16.44 -1.02
N ASN A 33 -21.20 17.33 -1.97
CA ASN A 33 -22.05 18.46 -2.37
C ASN A 33 -22.46 18.37 -3.85
N PRO A 34 -23.44 17.51 -4.19
CA PRO A 34 -23.84 17.29 -5.58
C PRO A 34 -24.33 18.60 -6.23
N GLY A 35 -23.85 18.86 -7.44
CA GLY A 35 -24.22 20.05 -8.23
C GLY A 35 -23.33 21.28 -8.03
N LYS A 36 -22.42 21.30 -7.05
CA LYS A 36 -21.43 22.38 -6.90
C LYS A 36 -20.14 22.10 -7.67
N SER A 37 -19.36 23.14 -7.89
CA SER A 37 -18.00 23.06 -8.44
C SER A 37 -16.98 22.78 -7.34
N ILE A 38 -16.01 21.90 -7.60
CA ILE A 38 -14.80 21.78 -6.78
C ILE A 38 -13.94 23.00 -7.06
N LYS A 39 -13.53 23.71 -6.02
CA LYS A 39 -12.65 24.89 -6.16
C LYS A 39 -11.20 24.46 -6.32
N GLN A 40 -10.41 25.29 -6.99
CA GLN A 40 -8.95 25.17 -6.98
C GLN A 40 -8.40 25.11 -5.54
N ASN A 41 -7.34 24.33 -5.35
CA ASN A 41 -6.67 24.04 -4.09
C ASN A 41 -7.49 23.27 -3.05
N THR A 42 -8.61 22.68 -3.46
CA THR A 42 -9.38 21.84 -2.54
C THR A 42 -8.71 20.48 -2.37
N LYS A 43 -8.58 20.05 -1.12
CA LYS A 43 -8.03 18.75 -0.74
C LYS A 43 -9.15 17.74 -0.60
N ILE A 44 -9.08 16.67 -1.37
CA ILE A 44 -10.07 15.60 -1.42
C ILE A 44 -9.34 14.26 -1.41
N GLU A 45 -9.93 13.28 -0.74
CA GLU A 45 -9.45 11.90 -0.79
C GLU A 45 -10.07 11.18 -1.99
N LEU A 46 -9.23 10.72 -2.92
CA LEU A 46 -9.67 9.98 -4.10
C LEU A 46 -9.09 8.56 -4.10
N PRO A 47 -9.83 7.57 -4.65
CA PRO A 47 -9.27 6.25 -4.91
C PRO A 47 -8.03 6.32 -5.81
N PHE A 48 -7.04 5.47 -5.56
CA PHE A 48 -5.77 5.47 -6.28
C PHE A 48 -5.94 5.32 -7.80
N TRP A 49 -6.79 4.39 -8.26
CA TRP A 49 -7.03 4.18 -9.70
C TRP A 49 -7.51 5.44 -10.43
N LEU A 50 -8.23 6.33 -9.75
CA LEU A 50 -8.70 7.58 -10.33
C LEU A 50 -7.63 8.67 -10.20
N ALA A 51 -6.98 8.73 -9.03
CA ALA A 51 -5.94 9.70 -8.74
C ALA A 51 -4.75 9.57 -9.71
N GLU A 52 -4.34 8.34 -10.03
CA GLU A 52 -3.29 8.03 -11.01
C GLU A 52 -3.59 8.64 -12.39
N ILE A 53 -4.79 8.38 -12.92
CA ILE A 53 -5.18 8.87 -14.25
C ILE A 53 -5.23 10.41 -14.28
N LEU A 54 -5.76 11.03 -13.22
CA LEU A 54 -5.88 12.48 -13.12
C LEU A 54 -4.55 13.19 -12.90
N ALA A 55 -3.58 12.51 -12.26
CA ALA A 55 -2.23 13.03 -12.09
C ALA A 55 -1.43 13.00 -13.41
N ILE A 56 -1.61 11.94 -14.22
CA ILE A 56 -0.92 11.78 -15.51
C ILE A 56 -1.53 12.66 -16.60
N SER A 57 -2.86 12.85 -16.58
CA SER A 57 -3.54 13.60 -17.63
C SER A 57 -3.17 15.10 -17.55
N THR A 58 -2.67 15.63 -18.66
CA THR A 58 -2.37 17.05 -18.81
C THR A 58 -3.55 17.83 -19.39
N ILE A 59 -3.63 19.12 -19.06
CA ILE A 59 -4.62 20.02 -19.64
C ILE A 59 -4.08 20.49 -21.00
N LEU A 60 -4.93 20.46 -22.03
CA LEU A 60 -4.57 20.75 -23.43
C LEU A 60 -3.93 22.15 -23.70
N ASN A 61 -3.84 23.03 -22.71
CA ASN A 61 -3.42 24.44 -22.87
C ASN A 61 -2.34 24.93 -21.89
N ASN A 62 -2.18 24.26 -20.74
CA ASN A 62 -1.13 24.51 -19.76
C ASN A 62 -0.63 23.13 -19.37
N ASP A 63 0.67 22.87 -19.39
CA ASP A 63 1.29 21.59 -18.98
C ASP A 63 1.07 21.23 -17.48
N GLU A 64 0.05 21.79 -16.85
CA GLU A 64 -0.39 21.53 -15.49
C GLU A 64 -1.27 20.28 -15.43
N SER A 65 -1.04 19.45 -14.41
CA SER A 65 -1.88 18.29 -14.08
C SER A 65 -3.19 18.75 -13.43
N PHE A 66 -4.24 17.93 -13.57
CA PHE A 66 -5.53 18.20 -12.91
C PHE A 66 -5.42 18.19 -11.38
N ILE A 67 -4.59 17.28 -10.88
CA ILE A 67 -4.43 16.99 -9.46
C ILE A 67 -2.93 16.91 -9.12
N ASN A 68 -2.59 17.45 -7.96
CA ASN A 68 -1.35 17.17 -7.26
C ASN A 68 -1.62 16.10 -6.19
N LEU A 69 -0.87 15.00 -6.26
CA LEU A 69 -0.88 13.97 -5.24
C LEU A 69 -0.09 14.46 -4.02
N ILE A 70 -0.67 14.31 -2.84
CA ILE A 70 -0.01 14.60 -1.56
C ILE A 70 0.55 13.28 -1.04
N ASP A 71 1.72 13.32 -0.41
CA ASP A 71 2.29 12.14 0.24
C ASP A 71 1.29 11.53 1.23
N PRO A 72 0.93 10.24 1.05
CA PRO A 72 -0.05 9.60 1.90
C PRO A 72 0.56 9.26 3.26
N ASP A 73 -0.30 9.11 4.26
CA ASP A 73 0.12 8.86 5.65
C ASP A 73 1.00 7.61 5.79
N PHE A 74 0.80 6.59 4.95
CA PHE A 74 1.58 5.35 4.96
C PHE A 74 3.03 5.53 4.46
N ILE A 75 3.35 6.63 3.76
CA ILE A 75 4.71 7.01 3.31
C ILE A 75 5.28 8.13 4.21
N SER A 76 4.60 8.48 5.30
CA SER A 76 5.09 9.51 6.21
C SER A 76 6.51 9.21 6.70
N THR A 77 7.31 10.27 6.86
CA THR A 77 8.71 10.17 7.35
C THR A 77 8.81 9.41 8.67
N LYS A 78 7.78 9.47 9.51
CA LYS A 78 7.65 8.69 10.74
C LYS A 78 7.69 7.18 10.47
N ILE A 79 6.93 6.70 9.49
CA ILE A 79 6.86 5.27 9.13
C ILE A 79 8.17 4.84 8.48
N ILE A 80 8.72 5.64 7.56
CA ILE A 80 10.01 5.36 6.93
C ILE A 80 11.12 5.24 7.98
N ASN A 81 11.17 6.16 8.94
CA ASN A 81 12.14 6.11 10.03
C ASN A 81 11.92 4.91 10.97
N ALA A 82 10.67 4.54 11.23
CA ALA A 82 10.37 3.33 11.98
C ALA A 82 10.90 2.09 11.25
N ILE A 83 10.66 1.98 9.93
CA ILE A 83 11.13 0.86 9.09
C ILE A 83 12.64 0.74 9.13
N LYS A 84 13.35 1.87 9.03
CA LYS A 84 14.81 1.93 9.12
C LYS A 84 15.34 1.52 10.49
N SER A 85 14.61 1.81 11.57
CA SER A 85 15.03 1.49 12.93
C SER A 85 14.80 0.02 13.27
N ASP A 86 13.58 -0.47 13.12
CA ASP A 86 13.21 -1.86 13.38
C ASP A 86 11.99 -2.24 12.54
N SER A 87 12.21 -3.08 11.53
CA SER A 87 11.19 -3.52 10.58
C SER A 87 10.21 -4.56 11.18
N ASN A 88 10.60 -5.25 12.26
CA ASN A 88 9.83 -6.36 12.81
C ASN A 88 8.75 -5.90 13.81
N SER A 89 8.98 -4.78 14.51
CA SER A 89 8.03 -4.23 15.49
C SER A 89 6.88 -3.42 14.87
N ILE A 90 6.91 -3.20 13.55
CA ILE A 90 5.91 -2.41 12.84
C ILE A 90 4.67 -3.25 12.54
N ASP A 91 3.52 -2.63 12.82
CA ASP A 91 2.21 -3.15 12.46
C ASP A 91 1.77 -2.62 11.09
N LEU A 92 2.10 -3.37 10.03
CA LEU A 92 1.74 -3.00 8.66
C LEU A 92 0.23 -3.03 8.48
N HIS A 93 -0.45 -4.05 9.02
CA HIS A 93 -1.89 -4.21 8.88
C HIS A 93 -2.70 -3.03 9.42
N LYS A 94 -2.25 -2.41 10.54
CA LYS A 94 -2.86 -1.19 11.09
C LYS A 94 -2.66 0.05 10.21
N ILE A 95 -1.53 0.14 9.50
CA ILE A 95 -1.26 1.26 8.60
C ILE A 95 -2.14 1.10 7.36
N ILE A 96 -2.08 -0.08 6.74
CA ILE A 96 -2.69 -0.39 5.46
C ILE A 96 -2.61 -1.91 5.25
N SER A 97 -3.71 -2.54 4.84
CA SER A 97 -3.74 -4.00 4.69
C SER A 97 -2.96 -4.53 3.47
N HIS A 98 -2.67 -3.67 2.49
CA HIS A 98 -1.93 -3.99 1.25
C HIS A 98 -0.75 -3.02 1.03
N TYR A 99 0.17 -2.95 1.99
CA TYR A 99 1.31 -2.04 2.00
C TYR A 99 2.22 -2.21 0.78
N TYR A 100 2.65 -3.44 0.47
CA TYR A 100 3.62 -3.70 -0.60
C TYR A 100 3.08 -3.35 -1.99
N VAL A 101 1.83 -3.72 -2.25
CA VAL A 101 1.14 -3.44 -3.51
C VAL A 101 0.99 -1.93 -3.69
N SER A 102 0.54 -1.22 -2.65
CA SER A 102 0.36 0.24 -2.72
C SER A 102 1.68 0.99 -2.89
N ILE A 103 2.77 0.54 -2.25
CA ILE A 103 4.11 1.10 -2.50
C ILE A 103 4.59 0.83 -3.92
N GLU A 104 4.41 -0.39 -4.44
CA GLU A 104 4.81 -0.69 -5.81
C GLU A 104 4.12 0.26 -6.80
N LYS A 105 2.83 0.54 -6.61
CA LYS A 105 2.09 1.51 -7.44
C LYS A 105 2.57 2.94 -7.25
N TRP A 106 2.79 3.37 -6.01
CA TRP A 106 3.30 4.71 -5.72
C TRP A 106 4.69 4.94 -6.33
N CYS A 107 5.60 3.98 -6.17
CA CYS A 107 6.94 4.04 -6.74
C CYS A 107 6.93 4.04 -8.27
N LYS A 108 5.94 3.41 -8.93
CA LYS A 108 5.79 3.51 -10.39
C LYS A 108 5.46 4.92 -10.85
N LEU A 109 4.75 5.72 -10.04
CA LEU A 109 4.39 7.10 -10.38
C LEU A 109 5.54 8.08 -10.13
N PHE A 110 6.21 7.97 -8.99
CA PHE A 110 7.21 8.95 -8.54
C PHE A 110 8.67 8.54 -8.76
N ASN A 111 8.92 7.26 -9.07
CA ASN A 111 10.26 6.69 -9.23
C ASN A 111 11.21 6.96 -8.04
N ASP A 112 10.67 6.87 -6.81
CA ASP A 112 11.43 7.06 -5.58
C ASP A 112 12.26 5.80 -5.24
N VAL A 113 13.56 5.88 -5.50
CA VAL A 113 14.51 4.77 -5.27
C VAL A 113 14.69 4.48 -3.78
N GLU A 114 14.68 5.50 -2.92
CA GLU A 114 14.92 5.33 -1.48
C GLU A 114 13.76 4.56 -0.84
N LEU A 115 12.52 4.87 -1.24
CA LEU A 115 11.33 4.16 -0.77
C LEU A 115 11.35 2.68 -1.18
N ILE A 116 11.83 2.37 -2.40
CA ILE A 116 11.98 0.99 -2.89
C ILE A 116 13.01 0.24 -2.04
N GLU A 117 14.19 0.82 -1.80
CA GLU A 117 15.24 0.20 -1.00
C GLU A 117 14.79 -0.09 0.44
N ASN A 118 14.11 0.87 1.08
CA ASN A 118 13.55 0.69 2.41
C ASN A 118 12.49 -0.42 2.46
N SER A 119 11.63 -0.50 1.44
CA SER A 119 10.58 -1.51 1.35
C SER A 119 11.14 -2.91 1.09
N MET A 120 12.21 -3.02 0.29
CA MET A 120 12.95 -4.26 0.10
C MET A 120 13.64 -4.71 1.39
N HIS A 121 14.25 -3.77 2.14
CA HIS A 121 14.86 -4.07 3.42
C HIS A 121 13.84 -4.58 4.44
N LEU A 122 12.68 -3.91 4.54
CA LEU A 122 11.53 -4.32 5.36
C LEU A 122 11.11 -5.76 5.04
N LEU A 123 10.86 -6.05 3.76
CA LEU A 123 10.44 -7.38 3.31
C LEU A 123 11.49 -8.45 3.64
N LYS A 124 12.78 -8.13 3.45
CA LYS A 124 13.87 -9.06 3.74
C LYS A 124 13.91 -9.42 5.23
N GLN A 125 13.90 -8.42 6.13
CA GLN A 125 13.95 -8.68 7.58
C GLN A 125 12.75 -9.51 8.04
N ARG A 126 11.55 -9.15 7.58
CA ARG A 126 10.32 -9.83 7.95
C ARG A 126 10.22 -11.24 7.37
N SER A 127 10.79 -11.48 6.18
CA SER A 127 10.82 -12.83 5.57
C SER A 127 11.56 -13.86 6.44
N PHE A 128 12.62 -13.45 7.14
CA PHE A 128 13.33 -14.32 8.08
C PHE A 128 12.45 -14.70 9.27
N GLU A 129 11.74 -13.72 9.84
CA GLU A 129 10.80 -13.97 10.94
C GLU A 129 9.62 -14.85 10.51
N ILE A 130 9.03 -14.57 9.34
CA ILE A 130 7.96 -15.39 8.77
C ILE A 130 8.41 -16.85 8.65
N ASN A 131 9.62 -17.11 8.16
CA ASN A 131 10.16 -18.46 8.06
C ASN A 131 10.42 -19.10 9.44
N ASN A 132 10.90 -18.33 10.42
CA ASN A 132 11.07 -18.80 11.79
C ASN A 132 9.72 -19.25 12.37
N PHE A 133 8.67 -18.44 12.24
CA PHE A 133 7.32 -18.78 12.69
C PHE A 133 6.69 -19.94 11.90
N ALA A 134 6.97 -20.07 10.61
CA ALA A 134 6.44 -21.15 9.78
C ALA A 134 7.05 -22.52 10.10
N ASN A 135 8.30 -22.55 10.58
CA ASN A 135 8.98 -23.79 10.98
C ASN A 135 8.60 -24.24 12.41
N ASN A 136 8.32 -23.28 13.29
CA ASN A 136 8.01 -23.53 14.69
C ASN A 136 6.65 -24.22 14.88
N VAL A 137 6.66 -25.33 15.63
CA VAL A 137 5.46 -26.15 15.90
C VAL A 137 4.58 -25.52 17.00
N ASN A 138 5.18 -24.70 17.87
CA ASN A 138 4.48 -24.04 18.98
C ASN A 138 3.80 -22.74 18.52
N LYS A 139 2.55 -22.86 18.09
CA LYS A 139 1.72 -21.76 17.58
C LYS A 139 1.37 -20.67 18.62
N SER A 140 1.63 -20.89 19.90
CA SER A 140 1.18 -20.00 20.98
C SER A 140 1.99 -18.71 21.12
N VAL A 141 3.22 -18.65 20.58
CA VAL A 141 4.13 -17.49 20.72
C VAL A 141 4.08 -16.57 19.49
N GLY A 142 3.45 -17.01 18.39
CA GLY A 142 3.45 -16.27 17.11
C GLY A 142 2.17 -15.53 16.77
N SER A 143 1.14 -15.54 17.63
CA SER A 143 -0.16 -14.92 17.31
C SER A 143 -0.03 -13.42 17.04
N ASP A 144 0.74 -12.72 17.85
CA ASP A 144 0.76 -11.26 17.85
C ASP A 144 1.46 -10.72 16.60
N PHE A 145 2.52 -11.39 16.13
CA PHE A 145 3.19 -11.07 14.88
C PHE A 145 2.32 -11.38 13.66
N ILE A 146 1.50 -12.44 13.69
CA ILE A 146 0.63 -12.76 12.54
C ILE A 146 -0.41 -11.66 12.29
N TYR A 147 -0.87 -10.97 13.33
CA TYR A 147 -1.81 -9.86 13.17
C TYR A 147 -1.19 -8.59 12.58
N THR A 148 0.14 -8.45 12.65
CA THR A 148 0.85 -7.28 12.10
C THR A 148 1.21 -7.44 10.61
N LEU A 149 1.02 -8.63 10.05
CA LEU A 149 1.39 -8.97 8.67
C LEU A 149 0.50 -8.28 7.64
N ASP A 150 1.12 -7.92 6.51
CA ASP A 150 0.41 -7.53 5.29
C ASP A 150 -0.33 -8.73 4.66
N GLU A 151 -1.34 -8.50 3.81
CA GLU A 151 -2.04 -9.60 3.12
C GLU A 151 -1.10 -10.43 2.23
N PHE A 152 -0.10 -9.81 1.59
CA PHE A 152 0.94 -10.53 0.86
C PHE A 152 1.75 -11.46 1.78
N GLU A 153 2.15 -10.96 2.96
CA GLU A 153 2.91 -11.73 3.94
C GLU A 153 2.08 -12.86 4.56
N LYS A 154 0.79 -12.64 4.78
CA LYS A 154 -0.13 -13.68 5.29
C LYS A 154 -0.23 -14.85 4.29
N LYS A 155 -0.32 -14.56 2.99
CA LYS A 155 -0.27 -15.59 1.94
C LYS A 155 1.07 -16.34 1.98
N LEU A 156 2.19 -15.62 2.00
CA LEU A 156 3.53 -16.22 2.08
C LEU A 156 3.71 -17.11 3.33
N TYR A 157 3.22 -16.66 4.49
CA TYR A 157 3.26 -17.41 5.73
C TYR A 157 2.44 -18.71 5.64
N LYS A 158 1.23 -18.63 5.07
CA LYS A 158 0.34 -19.78 4.89
C LYS A 158 0.97 -20.82 3.97
N ASP A 159 1.52 -20.39 2.84
CA ASP A 159 2.15 -21.26 1.86
C ASP A 159 3.40 -21.93 2.44
N SER A 160 4.21 -21.18 3.19
CA SER A 160 5.39 -21.69 3.89
C SER A 160 5.01 -22.72 4.96
N CYS A 161 3.97 -22.44 5.75
CA CYS A 161 3.44 -23.39 6.74
C CYS A 161 2.90 -24.67 6.09
N GLU A 162 2.21 -24.56 4.97
CA GLU A 162 1.68 -25.70 4.23
C GLU A 162 2.80 -26.55 3.63
N SER A 163 3.78 -25.92 2.98
CA SER A 163 4.97 -26.58 2.44
C SER A 163 5.72 -27.37 3.51
N ASN A 164 5.97 -26.76 4.67
CA ASN A 164 6.64 -27.44 5.79
C ASN A 164 5.84 -28.64 6.32
N LYS A 165 4.50 -28.55 6.37
CA LYS A 165 3.64 -29.68 6.77
C LYS A 165 3.69 -30.81 5.75
N LEU A 166 3.59 -30.49 4.47
CA LEU A 166 3.65 -31.46 3.37
C LEU A 166 5.01 -32.16 3.34
N MET A 167 6.11 -31.42 3.51
CA MET A 167 7.45 -32.00 3.57
C MET A 167 7.61 -32.94 4.78
N LYS A 168 7.14 -32.54 5.97
CA LYS A 168 7.14 -33.40 7.16
C LYS A 168 6.26 -34.65 6.97
N LYS A 169 5.16 -34.54 6.24
CA LYS A 169 4.27 -35.68 5.92
C LYS A 169 4.92 -36.62 4.90
N TRP A 170 5.65 -36.09 3.93
CA TRP A 170 6.35 -36.88 2.92
C TRP A 170 7.55 -37.63 3.48
N LEU A 171 8.26 -37.04 4.46
CA LEU A 171 9.40 -37.66 5.14
C LEU A 171 9.01 -38.77 6.14
N LYS A 172 7.72 -38.91 6.48
CA LYS A 172 7.18 -39.97 7.35
C LYS A 172 6.62 -41.10 6.51
#